data_AF-A0A6P5XK31-F1
#
_entry.id   AF-A0A6P5XK31-F1
#
_cell.length_a   1.000
_cell.length_b   1.000
_cell.length_c   1.000
_cell.angle_alpha   90.00
_cell.angle_beta   90.00
_cell.angle_gamma   90.00
#
_symmetry.space_group_name_H-M   'P 1'
#
loop_
_entity.id
_entity.type
_entity.pdbx_description
1 polymer ?
#
loop_
_entity_poly.entity_id
_entity_poly.type
_entity_poly.pdbx_seq_one_letter_code
_entity_poly.pdbx_strand_id
1 'polypeptide(L)'
;MILTMPLPCYQSTFIAICILQNSRERSREIAHTMLGVFSSEIVTPPEELVAAGNRSPSPRTTALALMKRYIKSNPSAVSIQIGDQASLAYSRRNESLLQPRSFGVKDDIFCLFEGMLDNLGSLRQEYGLAKSANEVMLVIEAYKVLRDRGPYPPSHVVGHLAGNFAFVVFDKSTSALFVASDQSGRVPLYWGITADGFVAFSDDAEMLKGACGKSLASFPQGCFFSTAVGGLRSYENPKNKIIAIPAADEEIWGATFKVEGATVVAARVNQEGTLLLW
;
A
#
# COMPACT_ATOMS: atom_id res chain seq x y z
N MET A 1 -53.05 29.53 31.24
CA MET A 1 -52.57 29.80 29.86
C MET A 1 -51.17 29.20 29.76
N ILE A 2 -51.10 27.91 29.44
CA ILE A 2 -49.84 27.19 29.19
C ILE A 2 -49.71 27.15 27.67
N LEU A 3 -48.83 27.97 27.11
CA LEU A 3 -48.46 27.86 25.71
C LEU A 3 -47.23 26.95 25.62
N THR A 4 -47.49 25.71 25.22
CA THR A 4 -46.48 24.79 24.73
C THR A 4 -46.06 25.23 23.32
N MET A 5 -44.76 25.37 23.08
CA MET A 5 -44.18 25.48 21.73
C MET A 5 -43.40 24.19 21.41
N PRO A 6 -43.39 23.74 20.14
CA PRO A 6 -42.93 22.40 19.78
C PRO A 6 -41.41 22.36 19.60
N LEU A 7 -40.80 21.29 20.13
CA LEU A 7 -39.46 20.81 19.76
C LEU A 7 -39.62 19.77 18.64
N PRO A 8 -39.29 20.06 17.36
CA PRO A 8 -39.00 18.96 16.44
C PRO A 8 -37.68 19.10 15.66
N CYS A 9 -36.98 20.24 15.71
CA CYS A 9 -35.85 20.48 14.79
C CYS A 9 -34.48 19.97 15.29
N TYR A 10 -34.27 19.88 16.61
CA TYR A 10 -32.98 19.47 17.17
C TYR A 10 -32.71 17.97 17.07
N GLN A 11 -33.74 17.12 17.26
CA GLN A 11 -33.58 15.67 17.22
C GLN A 11 -33.26 15.17 15.81
N SER A 12 -33.89 15.72 14.77
CA SER A 12 -33.65 15.28 13.39
C SER A 12 -32.23 15.61 12.92
N THR A 13 -31.70 16.78 13.30
CA THR A 13 -30.33 17.19 13.00
C THR A 13 -29.29 16.37 13.78
N PHE A 14 -29.55 16.07 15.06
CA PHE A 14 -28.69 15.20 15.87
C PHE A 14 -28.65 13.76 15.33
N ILE A 15 -29.80 13.21 14.92
CA ILE A 15 -29.87 11.87 14.33
C ILE A 15 -29.12 11.86 12.99
N ALA A 16 -29.26 12.89 12.15
CA ALA A 16 -28.50 13.01 10.91
C ALA A 16 -26.98 13.12 11.15
N ILE A 17 -26.54 13.90 12.15
CA ILE A 17 -25.12 14.00 12.52
C ILE A 17 -24.60 12.68 13.09
N CYS A 18 -25.36 11.99 13.95
CA CYS A 18 -24.97 10.68 14.47
C CYS A 18 -24.95 9.60 13.38
N ILE A 19 -25.89 9.61 12.43
CA ILE A 19 -25.88 8.70 11.28
C ILE A 19 -24.70 9.02 10.36
N LEU A 20 -24.39 10.29 10.12
CA LEU A 20 -23.23 10.70 9.32
C LEU A 20 -21.92 10.35 10.03
N GLN A 21 -21.78 10.59 11.34
CA GLN A 21 -20.63 10.19 12.14
C GLN A 21 -20.48 8.67 12.18
N ASN A 22 -21.56 7.93 12.39
CA ASN A 22 -21.58 6.46 12.35
C ASN A 22 -21.25 5.95 10.94
N SER A 23 -21.68 6.61 9.86
CA SER A 23 -21.31 6.26 8.48
C SER A 23 -19.84 6.59 8.16
N ARG A 24 -19.30 7.68 8.71
CA ARG A 24 -17.89 8.09 8.61
C ARG A 24 -16.98 7.20 9.46
N GLU A 25 -17.49 6.67 10.56
CA GLU A 25 -16.87 5.64 11.41
C GLU A 25 -16.98 4.25 10.78
N ARG A 26 -18.09 3.89 10.13
CA ARG A 26 -18.22 2.65 9.36
C ARG A 26 -17.39 2.64 8.09
N SER A 27 -17.16 3.80 7.48
CA SER A 27 -16.20 3.96 6.38
C SER A 27 -14.73 3.82 6.83
N ARG A 28 -14.47 3.86 8.14
CA ARG A 28 -13.14 3.55 8.74
C ARG A 28 -12.99 2.07 9.10
N GLU A 29 -13.99 1.22 8.81
CA GLU A 29 -13.99 -0.19 9.19
C GLU A 29 -13.42 -1.10 8.09
N ILE A 30 -12.69 -0.55 7.11
CA ILE A 30 -11.79 -1.35 6.28
C ILE A 30 -10.50 -1.51 7.10
N ALA A 31 -10.41 -2.61 7.84
CA ALA A 31 -9.19 -2.95 8.56
C ALA A 31 -8.18 -3.44 7.51
N HIS A 32 -7.31 -2.53 7.11
CA HIS A 32 -6.09 -2.78 6.37
C HIS A 32 -5.09 -3.48 7.32
N THR A 33 -4.52 -4.61 6.90
CA THR A 33 -3.77 -5.51 7.76
C THR A 33 -2.67 -6.28 7.03
N MET A 34 -2.09 -5.77 5.96
CA MET A 34 -0.81 -6.24 5.42
C MET A 34 0.34 -5.40 5.99
N LEU A 35 1.42 -6.03 6.43
CA LEU A 35 2.63 -5.35 6.90
C LEU A 35 3.89 -6.12 6.48
N GLY A 36 4.80 -5.47 5.77
CA GLY A 36 6.15 -5.98 5.50
C GLY A 36 7.19 -5.00 6.02
N VAL A 37 8.19 -5.47 6.76
CA VAL A 37 9.26 -4.65 7.34
C VAL A 37 10.60 -5.25 6.94
N PHE A 38 11.46 -4.43 6.33
CA PHE A 38 12.70 -4.87 5.69
C PHE A 38 13.89 -4.07 6.17
N SER A 39 14.99 -4.75 6.45
CA SER A 39 16.23 -4.14 6.92
C SER A 39 16.90 -3.30 5.82
N SER A 40 17.78 -2.40 6.26
CA SER A 40 18.60 -1.59 5.37
C SER A 40 19.60 -2.42 4.53
N GLU A 41 19.83 -3.69 4.88
CA GLU A 41 20.64 -4.63 4.09
C GLU A 41 19.91 -5.05 2.80
N ILE A 42 18.57 -5.14 2.84
CA ILE A 42 17.75 -5.50 1.67
C ILE A 42 17.43 -4.26 0.84
N VAL A 43 17.05 -3.17 1.51
CA VAL A 43 16.47 -2.00 0.85
C VAL A 43 17.09 -0.72 1.39
N THR A 44 17.69 0.05 0.50
CA THR A 44 18.11 1.42 0.81
C THR A 44 16.85 2.30 0.90
N PRO A 45 16.64 2.99 2.03
CA PRO A 45 15.49 3.87 2.18
C PRO A 45 15.49 4.97 1.11
N PRO A 46 14.34 5.32 0.51
CA PRO A 46 14.25 6.40 -0.46
C PRO A 46 14.72 7.72 0.16
N GLU A 47 15.67 8.39 -0.49
CA GLU A 47 16.27 9.64 0.00
C GLU A 47 15.20 10.71 0.26
N GLU A 48 14.10 10.68 -0.51
CA GLU A 48 13.03 11.64 -0.40
C GLU A 48 12.20 11.46 0.88
N LEU A 49 12.02 10.21 1.33
CA LEU A 49 11.40 9.90 2.63
C LEU A 49 12.33 10.20 3.81
N VAL A 50 13.64 9.99 3.63
CA VAL A 50 14.65 10.39 4.60
C VAL A 50 14.64 11.92 4.76
N ALA A 51 14.66 12.65 3.64
CA ALA A 51 14.60 14.10 3.62
C ALA A 51 13.30 14.64 4.24
N ALA A 52 12.16 14.02 3.96
CA ALA A 52 10.88 14.39 4.57
C ALA A 52 10.90 14.22 6.10
N GLY A 53 11.45 13.10 6.59
CA GLY A 53 11.62 12.86 8.03
C GLY A 53 12.53 13.86 8.72
N ASN A 54 13.61 14.28 8.05
CA ASN A 54 14.57 15.24 8.58
C ASN A 54 14.00 16.67 8.59
N ARG A 55 13.16 17.03 7.61
CA ARG A 55 12.54 18.36 7.52
C ARG A 55 11.53 18.60 8.64
N SER A 56 10.73 17.59 8.96
CA SER A 56 9.68 17.68 9.98
C SER A 56 9.85 16.52 10.97
N PRO A 57 10.76 16.65 11.96
CA PRO A 57 11.02 15.58 12.91
C PRO A 57 9.77 15.25 13.73
N SER A 58 9.33 14.01 13.64
CA SER A 58 8.19 13.47 14.38
C SER A 58 8.60 12.20 15.13
N PRO A 59 7.93 11.85 16.24
CA PRO A 59 8.21 10.61 16.95
C PRO A 59 8.13 9.40 16.01
N ARG A 60 9.18 8.58 16.03
CA ARG A 60 9.27 7.31 15.29
C ARG A 60 9.50 6.18 16.28
N THR A 61 9.08 4.98 15.93
CA THR A 61 9.34 3.76 16.70
C THR A 61 10.20 2.81 15.90
N THR A 62 10.82 1.84 16.58
CA THR A 62 11.61 0.78 15.91
C THR A 62 10.72 -0.18 15.14
N ALA A 63 11.30 -0.91 14.19
CA ALA A 63 10.65 -2.01 13.46
C ALA A 63 10.02 -3.04 14.41
N LEU A 64 10.75 -3.42 15.46
CA LEU A 64 10.26 -4.36 16.47
C LEU A 64 9.02 -3.84 17.21
N ALA A 65 9.00 -2.55 17.57
CA ALA A 65 7.86 -1.94 18.23
C ALA A 65 6.64 -1.85 17.30
N LEU A 66 6.86 -1.54 16.01
CA LEU A 66 5.83 -1.57 14.98
C LEU A 66 5.20 -2.97 14.84
N MET A 67 6.01 -4.02 14.71
CA MET A 67 5.52 -5.40 14.62
C MET A 67 4.75 -5.83 15.87
N LYS A 68 5.25 -5.52 17.07
CA LYS A 68 4.55 -5.80 18.33
C LYS A 68 3.20 -5.09 18.41
N ARG A 69 3.13 -3.82 18.00
CA ARG A 69 1.88 -3.06 17.95
C ARG A 69 0.90 -3.69 16.96
N TYR A 70 1.38 -4.05 15.77
CA TYR A 70 0.55 -4.68 14.75
C TYR A 70 -0.08 -6.00 15.25
N ILE A 71 0.72 -6.90 15.85
CA ILE A 71 0.22 -8.18 16.39
C ILE A 71 -0.77 -7.95 17.54
N LYS A 72 -0.49 -6.96 18.41
CA LYS A 72 -1.40 -6.61 19.51
C LYS A 72 -2.76 -6.09 18.99
N SER A 73 -2.75 -5.29 17.92
CA SER A 73 -3.98 -4.77 17.30
C SER A 73 -4.73 -5.82 16.47
N ASN A 74 -4.02 -6.85 16.00
CA ASN A 74 -4.56 -7.92 15.16
C ASN A 74 -4.32 -9.31 15.78
N PRO A 75 -5.13 -9.75 16.76
CA PRO A 75 -4.92 -11.02 17.47
C PRO A 75 -4.95 -12.26 16.58
N SER A 76 -5.62 -12.19 15.43
CA SER A 76 -5.71 -13.25 14.42
C SER A 76 -4.68 -13.08 13.29
N ALA A 77 -3.69 -12.21 13.45
CA ALA A 77 -2.64 -12.02 12.46
C ALA A 77 -1.72 -13.24 12.39
N VAL A 78 -1.31 -13.56 11.16
CA VAL A 78 -0.19 -14.43 10.88
C VAL A 78 1.04 -13.53 10.72
N SER A 79 2.14 -13.88 11.39
CA SER A 79 3.41 -13.18 11.22
C SER A 79 4.53 -14.18 11.02
N ILE A 80 5.52 -13.79 10.23
CA ILE A 80 6.72 -14.56 9.93
C ILE A 80 7.92 -13.63 10.00
N GLN A 81 8.96 -14.09 10.70
CA GLN A 81 10.25 -13.42 10.75
C GLN A 81 11.24 -14.24 9.93
N ILE A 82 11.93 -13.58 8.99
CA ILE A 82 12.86 -14.20 8.05
C ILE A 82 14.25 -13.70 8.40
N GLY A 83 14.87 -14.39 9.36
CA GLY A 83 16.13 -13.97 9.96
C GLY A 83 16.04 -12.56 10.56
N ASP A 84 17.10 -11.80 10.37
CA ASP A 84 17.23 -10.43 10.89
C ASP A 84 16.87 -9.39 9.80
N GLN A 85 16.59 -9.88 8.59
CA GLN A 85 16.47 -9.06 7.40
C GLN A 85 15.02 -8.64 7.13
N ALA A 86 14.05 -9.53 7.31
CA ALA A 86 12.65 -9.22 6.97
C ALA A 86 11.66 -9.76 8.01
N SER A 87 10.56 -9.04 8.19
CA SER A 87 9.38 -9.50 8.94
C SER A 87 8.13 -9.20 8.14
N LEU A 88 7.28 -10.20 7.94
CA LEU A 88 6.01 -10.07 7.22
C LEU A 88 4.88 -10.43 8.16
N ALA A 89 3.77 -9.72 8.10
CA ALA A 89 2.56 -10.05 8.81
C ALA A 89 1.33 -9.71 7.98
N TYR A 90 0.29 -10.51 8.13
CA TYR A 90 -1.01 -10.19 7.58
C TYR A 90 -2.16 -10.66 8.46
N SER A 91 -3.33 -10.05 8.31
CA SER A 91 -4.57 -10.55 8.92
C SER A 91 -5.67 -10.68 7.87
N ARG A 92 -6.69 -11.49 8.18
CA ARG A 92 -7.93 -11.59 7.38
C ARG A 92 -9.10 -10.85 8.03
N ARG A 93 -8.82 -10.03 9.04
CA ARG A 93 -9.84 -9.28 9.76
C ARG A 93 -10.46 -8.23 8.83
N ASN A 94 -11.79 -8.19 8.72
CA ASN A 94 -12.55 -7.31 7.83
C ASN A 94 -12.09 -7.40 6.36
N GLU A 95 -11.70 -8.59 5.92
CA GLU A 95 -11.31 -8.83 4.52
C GLU A 95 -12.49 -8.58 3.57
N SER A 96 -12.23 -7.78 2.54
CA SER A 96 -13.20 -7.51 1.46
C SER A 96 -13.25 -8.70 0.50
N LEU A 97 -14.45 -9.10 0.10
CA LEU A 97 -14.62 -10.15 -0.92
C LEU A 97 -14.06 -9.74 -2.29
N LEU A 98 -13.93 -8.44 -2.55
CA LEU A 98 -13.41 -7.89 -3.81
C LEU A 98 -11.91 -7.60 -3.75
N GLN A 99 -11.30 -7.66 -2.57
CA GLN A 99 -9.88 -7.42 -2.34
C GLN A 99 -9.36 -8.43 -1.30
N PRO A 100 -9.34 -9.73 -1.65
CA PRO A 100 -8.84 -10.74 -0.74
C PRO A 100 -7.35 -10.52 -0.46
N ARG A 101 -6.95 -10.86 0.77
CA ARG A 101 -5.57 -10.86 1.23
C ARG A 101 -5.06 -12.28 1.32
N SER A 102 -3.94 -12.48 0.67
CA SER A 102 -3.30 -13.77 0.58
C SER A 102 -1.80 -13.65 0.81
N PHE A 103 -1.28 -14.71 1.42
CA PHE A 103 0.13 -14.88 1.69
C PHE A 103 0.53 -16.25 1.19
N GLY A 104 1.73 -16.33 0.63
CA GLY A 104 2.24 -17.57 0.05
C GLY A 104 3.75 -17.55 0.00
N VAL A 105 4.31 -18.75 0.06
CA VAL A 105 5.74 -18.99 0.04
C VAL A 105 6.02 -20.12 -0.93
N LYS A 106 7.00 -19.93 -1.81
CA LYS A 106 7.51 -20.97 -2.70
C LYS A 106 8.97 -20.69 -3.03
N ASP A 107 9.82 -21.71 -2.95
CA ASP A 107 11.25 -21.62 -3.26
C ASP A 107 11.96 -20.46 -2.53
N ASP A 108 11.69 -20.29 -1.23
CA ASP A 108 12.20 -19.19 -0.39
C ASP A 108 11.81 -17.76 -0.84
N ILE A 109 10.78 -17.65 -1.69
CA ILE A 109 10.17 -16.39 -2.10
C ILE A 109 8.85 -16.24 -1.35
N PHE A 110 8.73 -15.14 -0.62
CA PHE A 110 7.59 -14.79 0.22
C PHE A 110 6.80 -13.68 -0.45
N CYS A 111 5.48 -13.83 -0.54
CA CYS A 111 4.63 -12.84 -1.18
C CYS A 111 3.42 -12.54 -0.32
N LEU A 112 3.24 -11.24 -0.02
CA LEU A 112 1.99 -10.68 0.47
C LEU A 112 1.26 -10.06 -0.71
N PHE A 113 -0.01 -10.39 -0.89
CA PHE A 113 -0.85 -9.88 -1.97
C PHE A 113 -2.21 -9.48 -1.41
N GLU A 114 -2.68 -8.33 -1.84
CA GLU A 114 -4.03 -7.85 -1.60
C GLU A 114 -4.65 -7.43 -2.92
N GLY A 115 -5.85 -7.91 -3.21
CA GLY A 115 -6.57 -7.55 -4.42
C GLY A 115 -7.09 -8.74 -5.22
N MET A 116 -7.41 -8.50 -6.48
CA MET A 116 -7.93 -9.50 -7.42
C MET A 116 -7.43 -9.19 -8.83
N LEU A 117 -7.05 -10.24 -9.55
CA LEU A 117 -6.62 -10.14 -10.95
C LEU A 117 -7.77 -10.58 -11.87
N ASP A 118 -8.24 -9.68 -12.72
CA ASP A 118 -9.31 -9.91 -13.69
C ASP A 118 -8.89 -10.91 -14.77
N ASN A 119 -7.60 -10.94 -15.11
CA ASN A 119 -7.02 -11.81 -16.13
C ASN A 119 -6.28 -13.05 -15.58
N LEU A 120 -6.50 -13.42 -14.31
CA LEU A 120 -5.86 -14.56 -13.65
C LEU A 120 -5.96 -15.86 -14.46
N GLY A 121 -7.12 -16.11 -15.08
CA GLY A 121 -7.36 -17.32 -15.86
C GLY A 121 -6.40 -17.47 -17.05
N SER A 122 -6.14 -16.37 -17.78
CA SER A 122 -5.19 -16.35 -18.90
C SER A 122 -3.75 -16.44 -18.42
N LEU A 123 -3.41 -15.69 -17.37
CA LEU A 123 -2.06 -15.69 -16.80
C LEU A 123 -1.68 -17.07 -16.25
N ARG A 124 -2.62 -17.84 -15.66
CA ARG A 124 -2.37 -19.24 -15.26
C ARG A 124 -1.92 -20.11 -16.43
N GLN A 125 -2.49 -19.91 -17.62
CA GLN A 125 -2.09 -20.68 -18.81
C GLN A 125 -0.71 -20.25 -19.30
N GLU A 126 -0.44 -18.94 -19.33
CA GLU A 126 0.84 -18.37 -19.78
C GLU A 126 2.02 -18.80 -18.88
N TYR A 127 1.82 -18.77 -17.57
CA TYR A 127 2.82 -19.19 -16.58
C TYR A 127 2.81 -20.70 -16.30
N GLY A 128 1.94 -21.49 -16.96
CA GLY A 128 1.87 -22.95 -16.79
C GLY A 128 1.46 -23.39 -15.37
N LEU A 129 0.59 -22.62 -14.71
CA LEU A 129 0.15 -22.85 -13.34
C LEU A 129 -1.01 -23.85 -13.25
N ALA A 130 -1.15 -24.49 -12.08
CA ALA A 130 -2.30 -25.32 -11.79
C ALA A 130 -3.61 -24.51 -11.84
N LYS A 131 -4.72 -25.17 -12.19
CA LYS A 131 -6.05 -24.52 -12.28
C LYS A 131 -6.50 -23.88 -10.95
N SER A 132 -6.01 -24.37 -9.83
CA SER A 132 -6.30 -23.86 -8.47
C SER A 132 -5.30 -22.81 -7.97
N ALA A 133 -4.29 -22.41 -8.77
CA ALA A 133 -3.27 -21.46 -8.33
C ALA A 133 -3.87 -20.08 -8.09
N ASN A 134 -3.73 -19.51 -6.90
CA ASN A 134 -4.19 -18.17 -6.60
C ASN A 134 -3.24 -17.08 -7.13
N GLU A 135 -3.62 -15.83 -6.94
CA GLU A 135 -2.89 -14.63 -7.33
C GLU A 135 -1.47 -14.60 -6.75
N VAL A 136 -1.31 -15.02 -5.49
CA VAL A 136 0.02 -15.09 -4.84
C VAL A 136 0.94 -16.08 -5.54
N MET A 137 0.45 -17.29 -5.83
CA MET A 137 1.26 -18.28 -6.56
C MET A 137 1.64 -17.76 -7.95
N LEU A 138 0.74 -17.02 -8.59
CA LEU A 138 1.02 -16.39 -9.87
C LEU A 138 2.11 -15.33 -9.78
N VAL A 139 2.01 -14.42 -8.80
CA VAL A 139 3.01 -13.36 -8.60
C VAL A 139 4.39 -13.94 -8.28
N ILE A 140 4.47 -15.00 -7.47
CA ILE A 140 5.75 -15.67 -7.19
C ILE A 140 6.36 -16.26 -8.47
N GLU A 141 5.57 -16.93 -9.30
CA GLU A 141 6.08 -17.51 -10.56
C GLU A 141 6.44 -16.44 -11.59
N ALA A 142 5.65 -15.36 -11.67
CA ALA A 142 5.96 -14.21 -12.51
C ALA A 142 7.28 -13.55 -12.08
N TYR A 143 7.52 -13.39 -10.78
CA TYR A 143 8.79 -12.89 -10.24
C TYR A 143 9.96 -13.84 -10.55
N LYS A 144 9.78 -15.16 -10.45
CA LYS A 144 10.83 -16.12 -10.83
C LYS A 144 11.20 -16.01 -12.30
N VAL A 145 10.21 -15.88 -13.18
CA VAL A 145 10.46 -15.64 -14.62
C VAL A 145 11.26 -14.35 -14.82
N LEU A 146 10.89 -13.27 -14.12
CA LEU A 146 11.61 -12.00 -14.16
C LEU A 146 13.07 -12.13 -13.71
N ARG A 147 13.33 -12.90 -12.65
CA ARG A 147 14.67 -13.12 -12.08
C ARG A 147 15.52 -14.03 -12.97
N ASP A 148 14.94 -15.12 -13.47
CA ASP A 148 15.69 -16.24 -14.04
C ASP A 148 15.83 -16.18 -15.58
N ARG A 149 14.92 -15.50 -16.31
CA ARG A 149 14.77 -15.67 -17.77
C ARG A 149 15.23 -14.51 -18.67
N GLY A 150 16.36 -13.86 -18.35
CA GLY A 150 16.96 -12.87 -19.26
C GLY A 150 16.06 -11.64 -19.48
N PRO A 151 16.36 -10.67 -20.37
CA PRO A 151 15.96 -9.27 -20.21
C PRO A 151 14.48 -9.01 -20.51
N TYR A 152 13.59 -9.53 -19.66
CA TYR A 152 12.21 -9.09 -19.54
C TYR A 152 12.19 -7.90 -18.59
N PRO A 153 11.80 -6.70 -19.06
CA PRO A 153 11.71 -5.57 -18.16
C PRO A 153 10.58 -5.82 -17.14
N PRO A 154 10.78 -5.53 -15.84
CA PRO A 154 9.73 -5.74 -14.83
C PRO A 154 8.42 -5.02 -15.16
N SER A 155 8.50 -3.92 -15.92
CA SER A 155 7.33 -3.19 -16.40
C SER A 155 6.40 -4.04 -17.27
N HIS A 156 6.91 -4.99 -18.05
CA HIS A 156 6.04 -5.88 -18.83
C HIS A 156 5.32 -6.88 -17.93
N VAL A 157 6.02 -7.45 -16.95
CA VAL A 157 5.42 -8.42 -16.01
C VAL A 157 4.31 -7.78 -15.20
N VAL A 158 4.56 -6.62 -14.60
CA VAL A 158 3.53 -5.90 -13.81
C VAL A 158 2.46 -5.31 -14.72
N GLY A 159 2.83 -4.83 -15.91
CA GLY A 159 1.88 -4.29 -16.89
C GLY A 159 0.93 -5.33 -17.48
N HIS A 160 1.27 -6.61 -17.42
CA HIS A 160 0.37 -7.71 -17.81
C HIS A 160 -0.64 -8.08 -16.71
N LEU A 161 -0.48 -7.59 -15.48
CA LEU A 161 -1.45 -7.83 -14.41
C LEU A 161 -2.63 -6.86 -14.58
N ALA A 162 -3.82 -7.40 -14.90
CA ALA A 162 -5.04 -6.61 -14.99
C ALA A 162 -5.90 -6.86 -13.75
N GLY A 163 -6.32 -5.80 -13.07
CA GLY A 163 -7.13 -5.86 -11.87
C GLY A 163 -6.71 -4.82 -10.84
N ASN A 164 -7.23 -4.95 -9.63
CA ASN A 164 -6.90 -4.07 -8.51
C ASN A 164 -6.02 -4.87 -7.55
N PHE A 165 -4.80 -4.43 -7.31
CA PHE A 165 -3.84 -5.16 -6.51
C PHE A 165 -2.75 -4.28 -5.91
N ALA A 166 -2.25 -4.72 -4.77
CA ALA A 166 -0.95 -4.34 -4.26
C ALA A 166 -0.25 -5.61 -3.75
N PHE A 167 1.06 -5.71 -3.96
CA PHE A 167 1.82 -6.84 -3.44
C PHE A 167 3.23 -6.47 -3.03
N VAL A 168 3.78 -7.28 -2.13
CA VAL A 168 5.16 -7.21 -1.65
C VAL A 168 5.75 -8.61 -1.76
N VAL A 169 6.76 -8.76 -2.61
CA VAL A 169 7.55 -9.99 -2.80
C VAL A 169 8.92 -9.78 -2.21
N PHE A 170 9.34 -10.71 -1.34
CA PHE A 170 10.68 -10.80 -0.80
C PHE A 170 11.30 -12.15 -1.18
N ASP A 171 12.40 -12.10 -1.92
CA ASP A 171 13.20 -13.26 -2.27
C ASP A 171 14.39 -13.36 -1.32
N LYS A 172 14.33 -14.35 -0.42
CA LYS A 172 15.39 -14.58 0.57
C LYS A 172 16.68 -15.06 -0.10
N SER A 173 16.61 -15.75 -1.24
CA SER A 173 17.79 -16.31 -1.90
C SER A 173 18.71 -15.24 -2.49
N THR A 174 18.13 -14.15 -2.97
CA THR A 174 18.83 -13.01 -3.58
C THR A 174 18.82 -11.76 -2.70
N SER A 175 18.21 -11.83 -1.51
CA SER A 175 17.90 -10.68 -0.64
C SER A 175 17.27 -9.53 -1.43
N ALA A 176 16.35 -9.85 -2.34
CA ALA A 176 15.72 -8.89 -3.24
C ALA A 176 14.27 -8.60 -2.85
N LEU A 177 13.87 -7.35 -3.03
CA LEU A 177 12.51 -6.88 -2.78
C LEU A 177 11.87 -6.42 -4.09
N PHE A 178 10.62 -6.83 -4.31
CA PHE A 178 9.80 -6.42 -5.44
C PHE A 178 8.39 -6.07 -4.98
N VAL A 179 8.01 -4.81 -5.14
CA VAL A 179 6.73 -4.26 -4.69
C VAL A 179 6.02 -3.64 -5.87
N ALA A 180 4.70 -3.81 -6.00
CA ALA A 180 3.92 -3.11 -7.01
C ALA A 180 2.51 -2.77 -6.54
N SER A 181 1.94 -1.74 -7.18
CA SER A 181 0.56 -1.29 -6.99
C SER A 181 -0.08 -1.06 -8.35
N ASP A 182 -1.36 -1.41 -8.46
CA ASP A 182 -2.17 -1.20 -9.66
C ASP A 182 -2.37 0.29 -10.02
N GLN A 183 -2.91 0.55 -11.21
CA GLN A 183 -3.10 1.92 -11.73
C GLN A 183 -4.28 2.65 -11.09
N SER A 184 -5.28 1.93 -10.61
CA SER A 184 -6.48 2.51 -9.99
C SER A 184 -6.22 2.94 -8.55
N GLY A 185 -5.20 2.38 -7.90
CA GLY A 185 -4.89 2.60 -6.49
C GLY A 185 -6.02 2.16 -5.56
N ARG A 186 -6.90 1.26 -6.01
CA ARG A 186 -8.03 0.78 -5.20
C ARG A 186 -7.57 -0.05 -4.02
N VAL A 187 -6.46 -0.75 -4.15
CA VAL A 187 -5.77 -1.36 -3.02
C VAL A 187 -4.74 -0.35 -2.52
N PRO A 188 -4.93 0.25 -1.33
CA PRO A 188 -3.99 1.23 -0.81
C PRO A 188 -2.68 0.55 -0.44
N LEU A 189 -1.57 1.22 -0.72
CA LEU A 189 -0.25 0.79 -0.28
C LEU A 189 0.54 2.02 0.16
N TYR A 190 1.16 1.92 1.32
CA TYR A 190 1.96 2.95 1.95
C TYR A 190 3.33 2.40 2.27
N TRP A 191 4.29 3.30 2.35
CA TRP A 191 5.65 2.97 2.73
C TRP A 191 6.26 4.04 3.62
N GLY A 192 7.11 3.63 4.55
CA GLY A 192 7.76 4.54 5.47
C GLY A 192 9.02 3.98 6.10
N ILE A 193 9.74 4.85 6.81
CA ILE A 193 11.02 4.54 7.43
C ILE A 193 10.87 4.62 8.95
N THR A 194 11.18 3.51 9.63
CA THR A 194 11.16 3.42 11.09
C THR A 194 12.37 4.12 11.72
N ALA A 195 12.37 4.27 13.05
CA ALA A 195 13.45 4.95 13.78
C ALA A 195 14.83 4.29 13.62
N ASP A 196 14.85 2.98 13.40
CA ASP A 196 16.03 2.12 13.19
C ASP A 196 16.39 1.94 11.70
N GLY A 197 15.75 2.69 10.79
CA GLY A 197 16.12 2.71 9.38
C GLY A 197 15.57 1.55 8.54
N PHE A 198 14.64 0.77 9.07
CA PHE A 198 13.94 -0.25 8.29
C PHE A 198 12.88 0.42 7.40
N VAL A 199 12.66 -0.16 6.22
CA VAL A 199 11.58 0.26 5.33
C VAL A 199 10.38 -0.65 5.58
N ALA A 200 9.24 -0.04 5.88
CA ALA A 200 7.98 -0.72 6.12
C ALA A 200 7.00 -0.43 4.98
N PHE A 201 6.27 -1.46 4.53
CA PHE A 201 5.16 -1.39 3.59
C PHE A 201 3.88 -1.86 4.26
N SER A 202 2.77 -1.15 4.09
CA SER A 202 1.48 -1.55 4.65
C SER A 202 0.33 -0.97 3.86
N ASP A 203 -0.81 -1.65 3.86
CA ASP A 203 -2.10 -1.13 3.41
C ASP A 203 -2.74 -0.17 4.46
N ASP A 204 -2.24 -0.14 5.70
CA ASP A 204 -2.73 0.72 6.79
C ASP A 204 -1.83 1.94 7.03
N ALA A 205 -2.30 3.11 6.59
CA ALA A 205 -1.63 4.38 6.78
C ALA A 205 -1.42 4.74 8.26
N GLU A 206 -2.42 4.52 9.11
CA GLU A 206 -2.37 4.92 10.52
C GLU A 206 -1.40 4.01 11.29
N MET A 207 -1.31 2.74 10.91
CA MET A 207 -0.30 1.82 11.43
C MET A 207 1.13 2.32 11.14
N LEU A 208 1.41 2.78 9.92
CA LEU A 208 2.74 3.30 9.58
C LEU A 208 2.98 4.69 10.17
N LYS A 209 1.98 5.57 10.19
CA LYS A 209 2.10 6.93 10.76
C LYS A 209 2.57 6.91 12.21
N GLY A 210 2.04 6.00 13.02
CA GLY A 210 2.48 5.84 14.40
C GLY A 210 3.91 5.29 14.57
N ALA A 211 4.57 4.80 13.51
CA ALA A 211 5.94 4.26 13.56
C ALA A 211 6.97 5.06 12.76
N CYS A 212 6.57 5.60 11.62
CA CYS A 212 7.41 6.30 10.66
C CYS A 212 7.26 7.82 10.74
N GLY A 213 6.18 8.29 11.39
CA GLY A 213 5.90 9.72 11.49
C GLY A 213 5.81 10.37 10.11
N LYS A 214 6.58 11.45 9.89
CA LYS A 214 6.70 12.15 8.61
C LYS A 214 7.58 11.45 7.57
N SER A 215 8.33 10.41 7.93
CA SER A 215 9.02 9.55 6.95
C SER A 215 8.06 8.53 6.34
N LEU A 216 6.93 9.00 5.80
CA LEU A 216 5.82 8.17 5.31
C LEU A 216 5.25 8.78 4.03
N ALA A 217 4.89 7.94 3.07
CA ALA A 217 4.16 8.34 1.87
C ALA A 217 3.20 7.24 1.40
N SER A 218 2.30 7.60 0.50
CA SER A 218 1.64 6.63 -0.38
C SER A 218 2.64 6.05 -1.36
N PHE A 219 2.59 4.75 -1.57
CA PHE A 219 3.27 4.12 -2.69
C PHE A 219 2.57 4.58 -3.99
N PRO A 220 3.32 5.01 -5.03
CA PRO A 220 2.68 5.53 -6.22
C PRO A 220 1.93 4.45 -7.00
N GLN A 221 0.75 4.82 -7.47
CA GLN A 221 -0.11 3.98 -8.30
C GLN A 221 0.56 3.72 -9.65
N GLY A 222 0.29 2.57 -10.26
CA GLY A 222 0.84 2.22 -11.57
C GLY A 222 2.37 2.10 -11.58
N CYS A 223 2.97 1.81 -10.42
CA CYS A 223 4.41 1.73 -10.23
C CYS A 223 4.83 0.43 -9.57
N PHE A 224 6.12 0.12 -9.71
CA PHE A 224 6.78 -0.94 -8.98
C PHE A 224 8.10 -0.43 -8.39
N PHE A 225 8.54 -1.06 -7.31
CA PHE A 225 9.84 -0.86 -6.70
C PHE A 225 10.60 -2.18 -6.76
N SER A 226 11.84 -2.15 -7.24
CA SER A 226 12.70 -3.32 -7.28
C SER A 226 14.10 -2.98 -6.78
N THR A 227 14.61 -3.73 -5.81
CA THR A 227 16.01 -3.58 -5.39
C THR A 227 16.98 -4.11 -6.46
N ALA A 228 16.59 -5.13 -7.21
CA ALA A 228 17.40 -5.70 -8.29
C ALA A 228 17.60 -4.74 -9.49
N VAL A 229 16.59 -3.92 -9.83
CA VAL A 229 16.63 -2.98 -10.98
C VAL A 229 16.85 -1.52 -10.53
N GLY A 230 17.08 -1.31 -9.23
CA GLY A 230 17.53 -0.05 -8.68
C GLY A 230 16.46 1.02 -8.54
N GLY A 231 15.30 0.69 -7.93
CA GLY A 231 14.38 1.69 -7.39
C GLY A 231 12.96 1.66 -7.95
N LEU A 232 12.27 2.78 -7.75
CA LEU A 232 10.85 2.99 -8.06
C LEU A 232 10.68 3.41 -9.52
N ARG A 233 9.79 2.73 -10.27
CA ARG A 233 9.52 3.01 -11.69
C ARG A 233 8.04 2.84 -12.01
N SER A 234 7.55 3.62 -12.97
CA SER A 234 6.23 3.38 -13.55
C SER A 234 6.32 2.22 -14.53
N TYR A 235 5.35 1.29 -14.50
CA TYR A 235 5.30 0.24 -15.52
C TYR A 235 4.56 0.68 -16.79
N GLU A 236 3.68 1.68 -16.71
CA GLU A 236 3.03 2.28 -17.88
C GLU A 236 3.98 3.20 -18.65
N ASN A 237 4.76 4.00 -17.90
CA ASN A 237 5.73 4.93 -18.46
C ASN A 237 7.15 4.65 -17.94
N PRO A 238 7.79 3.53 -18.33
CA PRO A 238 9.09 3.11 -17.77
C PRO A 238 10.25 4.08 -18.01
N LYS A 239 10.09 5.00 -18.97
CA LYS A 239 11.08 6.03 -19.31
C LYS A 239 10.90 7.31 -18.49
N ASN A 240 9.74 7.50 -17.86
CA ASN A 240 9.45 8.72 -17.13
C ASN A 240 10.02 8.60 -15.71
N LYS A 241 10.58 9.71 -15.21
CA LYS A 241 11.09 9.74 -13.85
C LYS A 241 9.94 9.81 -12.87
N ILE A 242 10.13 9.21 -11.71
CA ILE A 242 9.23 9.44 -10.58
C ILE A 242 9.84 10.56 -9.75
N ILE A 243 9.07 11.62 -9.55
CA ILE A 243 9.44 12.78 -8.75
C ILE A 243 8.75 12.68 -7.39
N ALA A 244 9.50 12.90 -6.31
CA ALA A 244 8.91 13.08 -5.00
C ALA A 244 8.70 14.58 -4.76
N ILE A 245 7.44 14.96 -4.55
CA ILE A 245 7.07 16.31 -4.14
C ILE A 245 6.94 16.29 -2.62
N PRO A 246 7.78 17.04 -1.88
CA PRO A 246 7.63 17.14 -0.44
C PRO A 246 6.25 17.68 -0.09
N ALA A 247 5.60 17.02 0.87
CA ALA A 247 4.29 17.43 1.34
C ALA A 247 4.39 18.68 2.22
N ALA A 248 3.28 19.42 2.34
CA ALA A 248 3.20 20.53 3.28
C ALA A 248 3.19 20.01 4.74
N ASP A 249 3.61 20.84 5.70
CA ASP A 249 3.75 20.41 7.10
C ASP A 249 2.43 19.93 7.74
N GLU A 250 1.28 20.34 7.18
CA GLU A 250 -0.06 19.97 7.64
C GLU A 250 -0.54 18.59 7.15
N GLU A 251 0.15 18.00 6.17
CA GLU A 251 -0.25 16.74 5.55
C GLU A 251 0.27 15.51 6.31
N ILE A 252 -0.45 14.39 6.28
CA ILE A 252 -0.01 13.15 6.95
C ILE A 252 1.25 12.58 6.28
N TRP A 253 1.35 12.76 4.97
CA TRP A 253 2.49 12.35 4.16
C TRP A 253 3.66 13.31 4.35
N GLY A 254 4.89 12.79 4.25
CA GLY A 254 6.09 13.60 4.13
C GLY A 254 6.47 13.90 2.68
N ALA A 255 6.06 13.04 1.75
CA ALA A 255 6.25 13.22 0.33
C ALA A 255 5.12 12.56 -0.48
N THR A 256 4.89 13.06 -1.69
CA THR A 256 4.01 12.46 -2.69
C THR A 256 4.82 12.13 -3.93
N PHE A 257 4.84 10.86 -4.32
CA PHE A 257 5.52 10.41 -5.53
C PHE A 257 4.60 10.55 -6.75
N LYS A 258 5.09 11.15 -7.84
CA LYS A 258 4.35 11.34 -9.10
C LYS A 258 5.20 10.95 -10.29
N VAL A 259 4.57 10.41 -11.33
CA VAL A 259 5.22 10.13 -12.62
C VAL A 259 5.33 11.43 -13.41
N GLU A 260 6.53 11.78 -13.86
CA GLU A 260 6.79 12.94 -14.72
C GLU A 260 5.95 12.85 -16.00
N GLY A 261 5.23 13.91 -16.36
CA GLY A 261 4.39 13.96 -17.56
C GLY A 261 2.99 13.36 -17.45
N ALA A 262 2.60 12.78 -16.31
CA ALA A 262 1.20 12.38 -16.09
C ALA A 262 0.30 13.62 -15.95
N THR A 263 -0.62 13.83 -16.89
CA THR A 263 -1.64 14.89 -16.81
C THR A 263 -2.56 14.64 -15.63
N VAL A 264 -2.51 15.51 -14.63
CA VAL A 264 -3.41 15.48 -13.48
C VAL A 264 -4.77 15.99 -13.94
N VAL A 265 -5.80 15.13 -13.93
CA VAL A 265 -7.18 15.61 -13.80
C VAL A 265 -7.33 16.07 -12.35
N ALA A 266 -6.85 17.27 -12.07
CA ALA A 266 -7.03 17.88 -10.77
C ALA A 266 -8.49 18.34 -10.71
N ALA A 267 -9.31 17.66 -9.93
CA ALA A 267 -10.60 18.20 -9.52
C ALA A 267 -10.34 19.45 -8.67
N ARG A 268 -10.27 20.61 -9.33
CA ARG A 268 -10.32 21.91 -8.66
C ARG A 268 -11.75 22.12 -8.21
N VAL A 269 -12.01 21.95 -6.92
CA VAL A 269 -13.16 22.59 -6.28
C VAL A 269 -12.80 24.06 -6.14
N ASN A 270 -13.30 24.90 -7.04
CA ASN A 270 -13.26 26.35 -6.85
C ASN A 270 -14.20 26.73 -5.70
N GLN A 271 -13.88 27.84 -5.01
CA GLN A 271 -14.59 28.38 -3.85
C GLN A 271 -16.04 28.86 -4.11
N GLU A 272 -16.61 28.55 -5.27
CA GLU A 272 -18.01 28.80 -5.60
C GLU A 272 -18.59 27.47 -6.09
N GLY A 273 -19.43 26.85 -5.26
CA GLY A 273 -19.93 25.49 -5.46
C GLY A 273 -20.78 25.30 -6.72
N THR A 274 -20.14 25.14 -7.89
CA THR A 274 -20.79 24.67 -9.11
C THR A 274 -19.84 23.77 -9.90
N LEU A 275 -20.19 22.49 -10.03
CA LEU A 275 -19.58 21.56 -10.97
C LEU A 275 -20.24 21.78 -12.35
N LEU A 276 -19.49 22.24 -13.34
CA LEU A 276 -19.88 22.12 -14.75
C LEU A 276 -19.00 21.06 -15.40
N LEU A 277 -19.62 19.94 -15.76
CA LEU A 277 -19.06 18.92 -16.63
C LEU A 277 -19.21 19.42 -18.07
N TRP A 278 -18.08 19.58 -18.77
CA TRP A 278 -17.99 19.39 -20.22
C TRP A 278 -16.85 18.42 -20.47
#